data_AF-A0A0K2RP75-F1
#
_entry.id   AF-A0A0K2RP75-F1
#
_cell.length_a   1.000
_cell.length_b   1.000
_cell.length_c   1.000
_cell.angle_alpha   90.00
_cell.angle_beta   90.00
_cell.angle_gamma   90.00
#
_symmetry.space_group_name_H-M   'P 1'
#
loop_
_entity.id
_entity.type
_entity.pdbx_description
1 polymer ?
#
loop_
_entity_poly.entity_id
_entity_poly.type
_entity_poly.pdbx_seq_one_letter_code
_entity_poly.pdbx_strand_id
1 'polypeptide(L)'
;MLLLLGSVIATGTVATRYGNDAIENFTPAEITLVNQLYVTAPSGSVLIEAVHDTPWRYTHYAGYRYQTVLKAEPARPGDPQPGCASITQLVPSAGAYLIVTASQVTAADVLTTGPAEGLQHLIDRCALQGGWSIEYRNADGAIYHLQGTPNGI
;
A
#
# COMPACT_ATOMS: atom_id res chain seq x y z
N MET A 1 36.86 -28.71 -15.82
CA MET A 1 35.42 -28.84 -15.49
C MET A 1 35.08 -28.12 -14.17
N LEU A 2 35.53 -26.87 -13.98
CA LEU A 2 35.27 -26.07 -12.77
C LEU A 2 34.90 -24.60 -13.10
N LEU A 3 35.08 -24.19 -14.36
CA LEU A 3 34.77 -22.83 -14.83
C LEU A 3 33.31 -22.68 -15.32
N LEU A 4 32.67 -23.79 -15.70
CA LEU A 4 31.28 -23.78 -16.20
C LEU A 4 30.25 -23.72 -15.06
N LEU A 5 30.60 -24.19 -13.85
CA LEU A 5 29.72 -24.11 -12.67
C LEU A 5 29.68 -22.71 -12.04
N GLY A 6 30.77 -21.94 -12.14
CA GLY A 6 30.84 -20.58 -11.59
C GLY A 6 29.99 -19.56 -12.35
N SER A 7 29.82 -19.76 -13.67
CA SER A 7 29.03 -18.83 -14.50
C SER A 7 27.52 -18.93 -14.24
N VAL A 8 27.02 -20.13 -13.92
CA VAL A 8 25.58 -20.34 -13.64
C VAL A 8 25.17 -19.71 -12.30
N ILE A 9 26.02 -19.78 -11.28
CA ILE A 9 25.74 -19.19 -9.96
C ILE A 9 25.79 -17.65 -10.02
N ALA A 10 26.70 -17.09 -10.82
CA ALA A 10 26.81 -15.64 -11.02
C ALA A 10 25.58 -15.05 -11.73
N THR A 11 25.03 -15.71 -12.74
CA THR A 11 23.79 -15.25 -13.39
C THR A 11 22.54 -15.40 -12.51
N GLY A 12 22.50 -16.43 -11.64
CA GLY A 12 21.38 -16.62 -10.72
C GLY A 12 21.33 -15.58 -9.58
N THR A 13 22.48 -15.08 -9.14
CA THR A 13 22.57 -14.08 -8.06
C THR A 13 22.28 -12.65 -8.52
N VAL A 14 22.58 -12.31 -9.78
CA VAL A 14 22.24 -11.00 -10.35
C VAL A 14 20.73 -10.86 -10.52
N ALA A 15 20.04 -11.87 -11.06
CA ALA A 15 18.58 -11.84 -11.20
C ALA A 15 17.84 -11.80 -9.84
N THR A 16 18.39 -12.43 -8.80
CA THR A 16 17.80 -12.40 -7.45
C THR A 16 18.11 -11.11 -6.68
N ARG A 17 19.26 -10.45 -6.94
CA ARG A 17 19.50 -9.10 -6.41
C ARG A 17 18.59 -8.06 -7.06
N TYR A 18 18.46 -8.07 -8.38
CA TYR A 18 17.61 -7.10 -9.10
C TYR A 18 16.11 -7.40 -9.01
N GLY A 19 15.70 -8.65 -8.72
CA GLY A 19 14.31 -8.99 -8.45
C GLY A 19 13.77 -8.41 -7.13
N ASN A 20 14.66 -8.11 -6.18
CA ASN A 20 14.32 -7.52 -4.89
C ASN A 20 14.34 -5.98 -4.91
N ASP A 21 14.85 -5.36 -5.99
CA ASP A 21 14.91 -3.90 -6.14
C ASP A 21 13.55 -3.25 -6.39
N ALA A 22 12.51 -4.05 -6.71
CA ALA A 22 11.15 -3.57 -6.91
C ALA A 22 10.47 -3.08 -5.62
N ILE A 23 10.95 -3.52 -4.44
CA ILE A 23 10.48 -3.02 -3.14
C ILE A 23 11.30 -1.79 -2.69
N GLU A 24 12.53 -1.63 -3.19
CA GLU A 24 13.46 -0.60 -2.72
C GLU A 24 13.42 0.68 -3.57
N ASN A 25 12.66 0.71 -4.67
CA ASN A 25 12.56 1.87 -5.56
C ASN A 25 11.11 2.26 -5.86
N PHE A 26 10.79 3.52 -5.59
CA PHE A 26 9.50 4.10 -5.93
C PHE A 26 9.55 4.81 -7.28
N THR A 27 8.51 4.64 -8.09
CA THR A 27 8.45 5.30 -9.40
C THR A 27 8.12 6.79 -9.26
N PRO A 28 8.44 7.62 -10.27
CA PRO A 28 7.99 9.01 -10.29
C PRO A 28 6.46 9.18 -10.22
N ALA A 29 5.69 8.21 -10.71
CA ALA A 29 4.23 8.27 -10.62
C ALA A 29 3.74 7.97 -9.21
N GLU A 30 4.39 7.09 -8.44
CA GLU A 30 4.09 6.90 -7.02
C GLU A 30 4.41 8.16 -6.20
N ILE A 31 5.54 8.81 -6.47
CA ILE A 31 5.88 10.11 -5.85
C ILE A 31 4.84 11.18 -6.21
N THR A 32 4.37 11.20 -7.46
CA THR A 32 3.28 12.11 -7.89
C THR A 32 1.99 11.83 -7.12
N LEU A 33 1.70 10.56 -6.84
CA LEU A 33 0.52 10.17 -6.08
C LEU A 33 0.60 10.64 -4.63
N VAL A 34 1.75 10.49 -3.97
CA VAL A 34 1.97 11.03 -2.61
C VAL A 34 1.83 12.56 -2.57
N ASN A 35 2.41 13.27 -3.55
CA ASN A 35 2.23 14.71 -3.65
C ASN A 35 0.77 15.09 -3.82
N GLN A 36 0.03 14.38 -4.67
CA GLN A 36 -1.39 14.64 -4.88
C GLN A 36 -2.23 14.34 -3.63
N LEU A 37 -1.85 13.33 -2.84
CA LEU A 37 -2.48 13.02 -1.56
C LEU A 37 -2.38 14.22 -0.60
N TYR A 38 -1.20 14.84 -0.50
CA TYR A 38 -1.01 16.01 0.36
C TYR A 38 -1.73 17.27 -0.12
N VAL A 39 -1.99 17.40 -1.42
CA VAL A 39 -2.81 18.49 -1.98
C VAL A 39 -4.30 18.26 -1.72
N THR A 40 -4.74 16.99 -1.77
CA THR A 40 -6.16 16.62 -1.70
C THR A 40 -6.65 16.53 -0.26
N ALA A 41 -5.86 15.92 0.62
CA ALA A 41 -6.26 15.68 2.01
C ALA A 41 -6.07 16.95 2.86
N PRO A 42 -7.12 17.44 3.54
CA PRO A 42 -6.98 18.55 4.47
C PRO A 42 -6.01 18.21 5.62
N SER A 43 -5.24 19.18 6.08
CA SER A 43 -4.41 19.03 7.30
C SER A 43 -5.25 18.52 8.48
N GLY A 44 -4.69 17.59 9.26
CA GLY A 44 -5.37 16.91 10.35
C GLY A 44 -6.16 15.66 9.95
N SER A 45 -6.27 15.37 8.65
CA SER A 45 -6.90 14.15 8.15
C SER A 45 -6.12 12.88 8.51
N VAL A 46 -6.81 11.75 8.42
CA VAL A 46 -6.17 10.42 8.48
C VAL A 46 -5.73 10.01 7.08
N LEU A 47 -4.45 9.67 6.96
CA LEU A 47 -3.87 9.09 5.74
C LEU A 47 -3.58 7.62 6.02
N ILE A 48 -4.10 6.74 5.18
CA ILE A 48 -3.99 5.29 5.30
C ILE A 48 -3.17 4.78 4.12
N GLU A 49 -2.18 3.94 4.38
CA GLU A 49 -1.52 3.13 3.35
C GLU A 49 -2.00 1.68 3.45
N ALA A 50 -2.06 0.97 2.32
CA ALA A 50 -2.51 -0.41 2.30
C ALA A 50 -1.42 -1.37 2.82
N VAL A 51 -0.16 -1.14 2.44
CA VAL A 51 1.01 -1.81 3.02
C VAL A 51 1.99 -0.73 3.50
N HIS A 52 2.75 -0.99 4.57
CA HIS A 52 3.79 -0.08 5.09
C HIS A 52 5.00 0.03 4.15
N ASP A 53 4.76 0.56 2.96
CA ASP A 53 5.70 0.69 1.85
C ASP A 53 5.30 1.89 0.97
N THR A 54 5.34 3.08 1.57
CA THR A 54 4.93 4.34 0.91
C THR A 54 6.02 5.41 1.06
N PRO A 55 6.41 6.12 -0.02
CA PRO A 55 7.44 7.15 0.02
C PRO A 55 6.91 8.48 0.55
N TRP A 56 6.36 8.47 1.76
CA TRP A 56 5.75 9.63 2.40
C TRP A 56 6.44 10.01 3.71
N ARG A 57 5.93 11.04 4.39
CA ARG A 57 6.51 11.61 5.63
C ARG A 57 7.87 12.27 5.46
N TYR A 58 8.34 12.48 4.23
CA TYR A 58 9.45 13.40 3.93
C TYR A 58 9.06 14.88 4.15
N THR A 59 7.75 15.16 4.17
CA THR A 59 7.14 16.44 4.54
C THR A 59 5.88 16.19 5.39
N HIS A 60 5.39 17.23 6.08
CA HIS A 60 4.14 17.21 6.85
C HIS A 60 4.00 16.07 7.89
N TYR A 61 5.10 15.70 8.54
CA TYR A 61 5.13 14.61 9.53
C TYR A 61 4.09 14.78 10.65
N ALA A 62 3.97 15.99 11.22
CA ALA A 62 3.02 16.30 12.28
C ALA A 62 1.64 16.77 11.78
N GLY A 63 1.48 16.93 10.46
CA GLY A 63 0.26 17.49 9.86
C GLY A 63 -0.88 16.50 9.67
N TYR A 64 -0.61 15.20 9.81
CA TYR A 64 -1.55 14.12 9.53
C TYR A 64 -1.42 12.99 10.55
N ARG A 65 -2.49 12.21 10.69
CA ARG A 65 -2.43 10.93 11.40
C ARG A 65 -2.29 9.80 10.39
N TYR A 66 -1.15 9.12 10.42
CA TYR A 66 -0.85 8.03 9.50
C TYR A 66 -1.27 6.69 10.09
N GLN A 67 -1.92 5.88 9.27
CA GLN A 67 -2.34 4.52 9.60
C GLN A 67 -1.93 3.57 8.48
N THR A 68 -1.83 2.29 8.80
CA THR A 68 -1.38 1.26 7.87
C THR A 68 -2.31 0.06 8.01
N VAL A 69 -2.83 -0.45 6.89
CA VAL A 69 -3.68 -1.66 6.91
C VAL A 69 -2.82 -2.90 7.18
N LEU A 70 -1.73 -3.07 6.43
CA LEU A 70 -0.84 -4.21 6.51
C LEU A 70 0.60 -3.78 6.76
N LYS A 71 1.29 -4.51 7.64
CA LYS A 71 2.73 -4.33 7.79
C LYS A 71 3.47 -4.92 6.60
N ALA A 72 4.58 -4.30 6.21
CA ALA A 72 5.55 -4.87 5.28
C ALA A 72 6.40 -5.95 6.00
N GLU A 73 5.72 -6.99 6.51
CA GLU A 73 6.32 -8.15 7.17
C GLU A 73 5.66 -9.43 6.63
N PRO A 74 6.37 -10.56 6.52
CA PRO A 74 5.76 -11.81 6.10
C PRO A 74 4.63 -12.27 7.03
N ALA A 75 3.54 -12.76 6.45
CA ALA A 75 2.44 -13.32 7.21
C ALA A 75 2.89 -14.54 8.02
N ARG A 76 2.39 -14.65 9.26
CA ARG A 76 2.66 -15.78 10.14
C ARG A 76 1.50 -16.77 10.09
N PRO A 77 1.77 -18.08 10.32
CA PRO A 77 0.70 -19.05 10.48
C PRO A 77 -0.28 -18.63 11.59
N GLY A 78 -1.56 -18.49 11.23
CA GLY A 78 -2.62 -18.08 12.15
C GLY A 78 -2.91 -16.57 12.19
N ASP A 79 -2.18 -15.74 11.42
CA ASP A 79 -2.53 -14.33 11.29
C ASP A 79 -3.93 -14.18 10.66
N PRO A 80 -4.76 -13.26 11.18
CA PRO A 80 -6.08 -13.01 10.63
C PRO A 80 -5.95 -12.46 9.20
N GLN A 81 -6.73 -13.01 8.28
CA GLN A 81 -6.81 -12.51 6.91
C GLN A 81 -7.49 -11.13 6.91
N PRO A 82 -6.89 -10.10 6.32
CA PRO A 82 -7.50 -8.78 6.27
C PRO A 82 -8.74 -8.81 5.37
N GLY A 83 -9.75 -8.05 5.77
CA GLY A 83 -10.95 -7.83 4.97
C GLY A 83 -11.28 -6.34 4.90
N CYS A 84 -12.42 -6.00 4.27
CA CYS A 84 -12.87 -4.60 4.22
C CYS A 84 -13.04 -3.99 5.61
N ALA A 85 -13.44 -4.81 6.59
CA ALA A 85 -13.54 -4.41 7.99
C ALA A 85 -12.21 -3.88 8.56
N SER A 86 -11.08 -4.49 8.19
CA SER A 86 -9.74 -4.08 8.64
C SER A 86 -9.39 -2.67 8.16
N ILE A 87 -9.92 -2.27 7.00
CA ILE A 87 -9.72 -0.92 6.44
C ILE A 87 -10.69 0.06 7.10
N THR A 88 -11.98 -0.29 7.17
CA THR A 88 -13.02 0.60 7.73
C THR A 88 -12.80 0.92 9.20
N GLN A 89 -12.21 0.00 9.98
CA GLN A 89 -11.87 0.24 11.39
C GLN A 89 -10.83 1.35 11.58
N LEU A 90 -10.04 1.67 10.56
CA LEU A 90 -9.06 2.76 10.59
C LEU A 90 -9.68 4.13 10.24
N VAL A 91 -10.90 4.15 9.70
CA VAL A 91 -11.57 5.36 9.22
C VAL A 91 -12.31 6.03 10.39
N PRO A 92 -11.94 7.26 10.78
CA PRO A 92 -12.69 8.00 11.78
C PRO A 92 -14.02 8.51 11.21
N SER A 93 -14.91 9.01 12.09
CA SER A 93 -16.20 9.58 11.68
C SER A 93 -16.09 10.76 10.69
N ALA A 94 -14.95 11.46 10.67
CA ALA A 94 -14.66 12.54 9.72
C ALA A 94 -14.19 12.05 8.33
N GLY A 95 -13.94 10.75 8.16
CA GLY A 95 -13.39 10.17 6.93
C GLY A 95 -11.86 10.07 6.93
N ALA A 96 -11.34 9.41 5.89
CA ALA A 96 -9.90 9.18 5.70
C ALA A 96 -9.55 9.10 4.21
N TYR A 97 -8.26 9.23 3.91
CA TYR A 97 -7.74 9.02 2.56
C TYR A 97 -6.83 7.79 2.54
N LEU A 98 -7.14 6.83 1.68
CA LEU A 98 -6.35 5.62 1.44
C LEU A 98 -5.53 5.81 0.17
N ILE A 99 -4.21 5.64 0.28
CA ILE A 99 -3.29 5.54 -0.85
C ILE A 99 -2.94 4.08 -1.10
N VAL A 100 -3.07 3.65 -2.36
CA VAL A 100 -2.66 2.32 -2.83
C VAL A 100 -1.73 2.52 -4.01
N THR A 101 -0.51 1.98 -3.92
CA THR A 101 0.51 2.08 -4.97
C THR A 101 0.94 0.72 -5.50
N ALA A 102 1.59 0.71 -6.67
CA ALA A 102 2.13 -0.49 -7.29
C ALA A 102 3.19 -1.18 -6.41
N SER A 103 4.04 -0.41 -5.72
CA SER A 103 5.02 -0.96 -4.77
C SER A 103 4.35 -1.64 -3.59
N GLN A 104 3.28 -1.07 -3.02
CA GLN A 104 2.51 -1.75 -1.96
C GLN A 104 1.89 -3.07 -2.41
N VAL A 105 1.36 -3.13 -3.64
CA VAL A 105 0.82 -4.39 -4.20
C VAL A 105 1.94 -5.41 -4.39
N THR A 106 3.09 -4.99 -4.90
CA THR A 106 4.27 -5.86 -5.07
C THR A 106 4.80 -6.35 -3.73
N ALA A 107 4.89 -5.48 -2.73
CA ALA A 107 5.32 -5.82 -1.38
C ALA A 107 4.37 -6.82 -0.72
N ALA A 108 3.05 -6.68 -0.92
CA ALA A 108 2.06 -7.66 -0.45
C ALA A 108 2.35 -9.05 -1.02
N ASP A 109 2.57 -9.13 -2.33
CA ASP A 109 2.80 -10.39 -3.03
C ASP A 109 4.13 -11.04 -2.63
N VAL A 110 5.24 -10.27 -2.61
CA VAL A 110 6.58 -10.80 -2.28
C VAL A 110 6.67 -11.24 -0.83
N LEU A 111 6.09 -10.47 0.09
CA LEU A 111 6.09 -10.81 1.52
C LEU A 111 5.00 -11.81 1.86
N THR A 112 4.13 -12.18 0.92
CA THR A 112 2.93 -13.00 1.16
C THR A 112 2.09 -12.43 2.30
N THR A 113 2.05 -11.10 2.42
CA THR A 113 1.27 -10.39 3.44
C THR A 113 -0.06 -9.94 2.84
N GLY A 114 -1.09 -9.95 3.68
CA GLY A 114 -2.43 -9.61 3.27
C GLY A 114 -3.28 -10.80 2.85
N PRO A 115 -4.32 -10.58 2.04
CA PRO A 115 -5.32 -11.59 1.74
C PRO A 115 -4.88 -12.53 0.62
N ALA A 116 -5.32 -13.79 0.67
CA ALA A 116 -4.94 -14.81 -0.32
C ALA A 116 -5.33 -14.44 -1.77
N GLU A 117 -6.37 -13.65 -1.98
CA GLU A 117 -6.77 -13.14 -3.30
C GLU A 117 -5.87 -12.03 -3.87
N GLY A 118 -4.90 -11.54 -3.09
CA GLY A 118 -4.05 -10.42 -3.44
C GLY A 118 -4.61 -9.06 -3.02
N LEU A 119 -3.71 -8.11 -2.77
CA LEU A 119 -4.06 -6.79 -2.22
C LEU A 119 -5.02 -6.02 -3.14
N GLN A 120 -4.73 -5.96 -4.44
CA GLN A 120 -5.55 -5.21 -5.39
C GLN A 120 -7.00 -5.71 -5.43
N HIS A 121 -7.19 -7.03 -5.38
CA HIS A 121 -8.53 -7.63 -5.39
C HIS A 121 -9.30 -7.38 -4.08
N LEU A 122 -8.61 -7.21 -2.95
CA LEU A 122 -9.24 -6.73 -1.72
C LEU A 122 -9.70 -5.29 -1.86
N ILE A 123 -8.83 -4.39 -2.33
CA ILE A 123 -9.16 -2.97 -2.51
C ILE A 123 -10.36 -2.80 -3.45
N ASP A 124 -10.35 -3.46 -4.61
CA ASP A 124 -11.43 -3.35 -5.60
C ASP A 124 -12.77 -3.81 -5.01
N ARG A 125 -12.77 -4.93 -4.28
CA ARG A 125 -13.99 -5.45 -3.64
C ARG A 125 -14.51 -4.50 -2.56
N CYS A 126 -13.63 -3.93 -1.75
CA CYS A 126 -14.02 -3.00 -0.70
C CYS A 126 -14.56 -1.69 -1.27
N ALA A 127 -13.94 -1.16 -2.33
CA ALA A 127 -14.45 0.02 -3.04
C ALA A 127 -15.87 -0.21 -3.61
N LEU A 128 -16.19 -1.43 -4.05
CA LEU A 128 -17.52 -1.80 -4.53
C LEU A 128 -18.60 -1.87 -3.44
N GLN A 129 -18.25 -1.99 -2.16
CA GLN A 129 -19.23 -2.02 -1.06
C GLN A 129 -19.85 -0.63 -0.76
N GLY A 130 -19.34 0.43 -1.38
CA GLY A 130 -19.81 1.81 -1.21
C GLY A 130 -19.07 2.59 -0.11
N GLY A 131 -19.26 3.91 -0.08
CA GLY A 131 -18.59 4.81 0.86
C GLY A 131 -17.16 5.18 0.48
N TRP A 132 -16.69 4.77 -0.69
CA TRP A 132 -15.35 5.08 -1.21
C TRP A 132 -15.51 5.88 -2.51
N SER A 133 -14.79 6.98 -2.65
CA SER A 133 -14.65 7.74 -3.91
C SER A 133 -13.20 7.74 -4.36
N ILE A 134 -12.95 7.61 -5.66
CA ILE A 134 -11.61 7.82 -6.22
C ILE A 134 -11.40 9.33 -6.35
N GLU A 135 -10.43 9.85 -5.62
CA GLU A 135 -10.05 11.28 -5.71
C GLU A 135 -9.00 11.50 -6.80
N TYR A 136 -8.10 10.53 -6.98
CA TYR A 136 -7.05 10.59 -7.99
C TYR A 136 -6.54 9.20 -8.37
N ARG A 137 -6.11 9.04 -9.62
CA ARG A 137 -5.49 7.81 -10.13
C ARG A 137 -4.44 8.15 -11.18
N ASN A 138 -3.35 7.41 -11.19
CA ASN A 138 -2.39 7.42 -12.29
C ASN A 138 -1.99 5.97 -12.66
N ALA A 139 -0.90 5.82 -13.43
CA ALA A 139 -0.43 4.52 -13.90
C ALA A 139 -0.05 3.55 -12.77
N ASP A 140 0.42 4.07 -11.62
CA ASP A 140 1.05 3.26 -10.57
C ASP A 140 0.26 3.29 -9.25
N GLY A 141 -1.00 3.74 -9.26
CA GLY A 141 -1.83 3.71 -8.07
C GLY A 141 -3.07 4.59 -8.08
N ALA A 142 -3.72 4.65 -6.92
CA ALA A 142 -4.90 5.47 -6.70
C ALA A 142 -5.01 5.98 -5.26
N ILE A 143 -5.69 7.11 -5.12
CA ILE A 143 -6.13 7.70 -3.86
C ILE A 143 -7.64 7.54 -3.76
N TYR A 144 -8.09 6.95 -2.68
CA TYR A 144 -9.49 6.81 -2.33
C TYR A 144 -9.81 7.71 -1.15
N HIS A 145 -10.93 8.40 -1.18
CA HIS A 145 -11.53 9.00 -0.01
C HIS A 145 -12.59 8.05 0.55
N LEU A 146 -12.43 7.71 1.82
CA LEU A 146 -13.31 6.81 2.57
C LEU A 146 -14.19 7.67 3.47
N GLN A 147 -15.49 7.64 3.19
CA GLN A 147 -16.49 8.35 3.97
C GLN A 147 -16.49 7.82 5.41
N GLY A 148 -16.40 8.73 6.37
CA GLY A 148 -16.66 8.40 7.75
C GLY A 148 -18.14 8.12 7.94
N THR A 149 -18.47 7.16 8.80
CA THR A 149 -19.84 7.04 9.29
C THR A 149 -20.01 7.98 10.47
N PRO A 150 -20.95 8.94 10.44
CA PRO A 150 -21.28 9.69 11.64
C PRO A 150 -21.70 8.68 12.70
N ASN A 151 -21.03 8.71 13.87
CA ASN A 151 -21.51 7.93 15.01
C ASN A 151 -22.97 8.34 15.23
N GLY A 152 -23.89 7.38 15.05
CA GLY A 152 -25.32 7.60 15.23
C GLY A 152 -25.58 8.27 16.57
N ILE A 153 -26.44 9.30 16.54
CA ILE A 153 -26.96 9.98 17.73
C ILE A 153 -27.82 9.01 18.52
#